data_AF-A0A373BX24-F1
#
_entry.id   AF-A0A373BX24-F1
#
_cell.length_a   1.000
_cell.length_b   1.000
_cell.length_c   1.000
_cell.angle_alpha   90.00
_cell.angle_beta   90.00
_cell.angle_gamma   90.00
#
_symmetry.space_group_name_H-M   'P 1'
#
loop_
_entity.id
_entity.type
_entity.pdbx_description
1 polymer ?
#
loop_
_entity_poly.entity_id
_entity_poly.type
_entity_poly.pdbx_seq_one_letter_code
_entity_poly.pdbx_strand_id
1 'polypeptide(L)'
;MEWPKRTRTADWENGVLTLDGEKKFDIPKLTAEIMERLAGYTLVGFHVKGYPVTDELLAPFAGHKSMVNFGVENGTLTDACFPVFSAMPKLRILLLTGNAGIDGSGLSALQGCKLDLLTLDHTGLDDAGLLQAASIPKLSHIWIDHTAVTYDGLLAVAGNNYIKPVAHVQFTKEQMEHFSQLQREKAKKPVQLDEQAASECRSVLSAFFAEMTEWEQYMEQVGFEDAEAVPRLLAIWEKYVSEKPRLGYRPLALSYSAQGTYNGEEFLDAEQITKNKLYIYTREKNTSFDRRFLMKRVGEGWMIDAVQERLNGWQRTGL
;
A
#
# COMPACT_ATOMS: atom_id res chain seq x y z
N MET A 1 8.49 10.36 51.94
CA MET A 1 9.48 10.68 50.89
C MET A 1 8.81 11.64 49.90
N GLU A 2 9.37 12.84 49.70
CA GLU A 2 8.71 13.89 48.93
C GLU A 2 8.96 13.67 47.43
N TRP A 3 7.90 13.39 46.67
CA TRP A 3 7.99 13.32 45.20
C TRP A 3 8.01 14.73 44.60
N PRO A 4 8.57 14.91 43.40
CA PRO A 4 8.61 16.21 42.76
C PRO A 4 7.20 16.79 42.53
N LYS A 5 7.06 18.11 42.61
CA LYS A 5 5.78 18.80 42.35
C LYS A 5 5.28 18.64 40.90
N ARG A 6 6.18 18.32 39.97
CA ARG A 6 5.89 18.09 38.55
C ARG A 6 6.81 16.97 38.06
N THR A 7 6.26 16.11 37.22
CA THR A 7 7.00 15.13 36.41
C THR A 7 6.30 14.99 35.06
N ARG A 8 7.06 14.61 34.05
CA ARG A 8 6.63 14.39 32.67
C ARG A 8 6.76 12.92 32.27
N THR A 9 7.68 12.17 32.87
CA THR A 9 7.80 10.72 32.63
C THR A 9 7.91 9.94 33.92
N ALA A 10 7.40 8.72 33.90
CA ALA A 10 7.46 7.80 35.03
C ALA A 10 7.70 6.38 34.52
N ASP A 11 8.81 5.78 34.95
CA ASP A 11 9.21 4.43 34.57
C ASP A 11 9.35 3.58 35.84
N TRP A 12 8.72 2.42 35.88
CA TRP A 12 8.84 1.47 36.99
C TRP A 12 9.45 0.16 36.51
N GLU A 13 10.52 -0.27 37.17
CA GLU A 13 11.16 -1.56 36.91
C GLU A 13 11.83 -2.07 38.20
N ASN A 14 11.67 -3.36 38.49
CA ASN A 14 12.35 -4.06 39.60
C ASN A 14 12.23 -3.36 40.97
N GLY A 15 11.05 -2.80 41.29
CA GLY A 15 10.82 -2.13 42.58
C GLY A 15 11.34 -0.70 42.66
N VAL A 16 11.78 -0.12 41.55
CA VAL A 16 12.28 1.25 41.49
C VAL A 16 11.40 2.07 40.56
N LEU A 17 10.82 3.15 41.09
CA LEU A 17 10.15 4.18 40.30
C LEU A 17 11.15 5.27 39.94
N THR A 18 11.35 5.53 38.65
CA THR A 18 12.16 6.61 38.12
C THR A 18 11.26 7.69 37.53
N LEU A 19 11.38 8.93 38.00
CA LEU A 19 10.66 10.09 37.46
C LEU A 19 11.61 10.99 36.68
N ASP A 20 11.18 11.42 35.48
CA ASP A 20 11.95 12.26 34.55
C ASP A 20 13.34 11.68 34.20
N GLY A 21 13.53 10.36 34.31
CA GLY A 21 14.80 9.68 34.05
C GLY A 21 15.90 9.86 35.12
N GLU A 22 15.68 10.74 36.11
CA GLU A 22 16.72 11.11 37.08
C GLU A 22 16.38 10.71 38.52
N LYS A 23 15.12 10.91 38.94
CA LYS A 23 14.73 10.78 40.35
C LYS A 23 14.23 9.38 40.63
N LYS A 24 15.00 8.61 41.40
CA LYS A 24 14.69 7.22 41.75
C LYS A 24 14.09 7.11 43.15
N PHE A 25 13.07 6.27 43.28
CA PHE A 25 12.36 6.00 44.53
C PHE A 25 12.19 4.49 44.68
N ASP A 26 12.55 3.96 45.85
CA ASP A 26 12.32 2.55 46.19
C ASP A 26 10.82 2.34 46.45
N ILE A 27 10.14 1.82 45.43
CA ILE A 27 8.70 1.57 45.39
C ILE A 27 8.50 0.10 45.02
N PRO A 28 8.59 -0.83 46.00
CA PRO A 28 8.57 -2.27 45.71
C PRO A 28 7.23 -2.75 45.14
N LYS A 29 6.16 -1.97 45.31
CA LYS A 29 4.81 -2.28 44.81
C LYS A 29 4.12 -1.03 44.29
N LEU A 30 3.47 -1.15 43.14
CA LEU A 30 2.54 -0.14 42.62
C LEU A 30 1.15 -0.37 43.25
N THR A 31 0.79 0.45 44.23
CA THR A 31 -0.54 0.44 44.86
C THR A 31 -1.48 1.40 44.14
N ALA A 32 -2.78 1.33 44.42
CA ALA A 32 -3.77 2.25 43.86
C ALA A 32 -3.43 3.72 44.17
N GLU A 33 -2.98 4.03 45.39
CA GLU A 33 -2.61 5.40 45.79
C GLU A 33 -1.39 5.91 45.01
N ILE A 34 -0.44 5.03 44.69
CA ILE A 34 0.72 5.35 43.85
C ILE A 34 0.27 5.64 42.42
N MET A 35 -0.60 4.79 41.86
CA MET A 35 -1.15 4.96 40.51
C MET A 35 -1.98 6.26 40.38
N GLU A 36 -2.82 6.56 41.37
CA GLU A 36 -3.56 7.83 41.45
C GLU A 36 -2.63 9.04 41.51
N ARG A 37 -1.59 8.97 42.35
CA ARG A 37 -0.59 10.05 42.44
C ARG A 37 0.13 10.26 41.12
N LEU A 38 0.48 9.17 40.41
CA LEU A 38 1.12 9.23 39.10
C LEU A 38 0.20 9.83 38.03
N ALA A 39 -1.07 9.41 38.00
CA ALA A 39 -2.09 9.94 37.09
C ALA A 39 -2.42 11.42 37.35
N GLY A 40 -2.16 11.92 38.56
CA GLY A 40 -2.29 13.34 38.90
C GLY A 40 -1.23 14.25 38.26
N TYR A 41 -0.12 13.70 37.74
CA TYR A 41 0.89 14.48 37.03
C TYR A 41 0.51 14.68 35.57
N THR A 42 1.10 15.68 34.90
CA THR A 42 0.93 15.90 33.46
C THR A 42 1.89 15.02 32.66
N LEU A 43 1.81 13.70 32.83
CA LEU A 43 2.70 12.75 32.19
C LEU A 43 2.52 12.74 30.66
N VAL A 44 3.63 12.57 29.95
CA VAL A 44 3.65 12.26 28.51
C VAL A 44 4.11 10.83 28.25
N GLY A 45 4.78 10.21 29.22
CA GLY A 45 5.23 8.83 29.20
C GLY A 45 5.01 8.14 30.54
N PHE A 46 4.44 6.94 30.52
CA PHE A 46 4.40 6.05 31.68
C PHE A 46 4.72 4.63 31.24
N HIS A 47 5.67 3.98 31.90
CA HIS A 47 6.10 2.61 31.59
C HIS A 47 6.25 1.77 32.86
N VAL A 48 5.77 0.54 32.81
CA VAL A 48 5.96 -0.46 33.86
C VAL A 48 6.43 -1.75 33.21
N LYS A 49 7.47 -2.39 33.77
CA LYS A 49 7.97 -3.66 33.26
C LYS A 49 8.13 -4.70 34.36
N GLY A 50 7.64 -5.91 34.07
CA GLY A 50 7.80 -7.08 34.95
C GLY A 50 7.04 -6.96 36.27
N TYR A 51 5.87 -6.31 36.25
CA TYR A 51 5.00 -6.16 37.42
C TYR A 51 3.56 -6.55 37.07
N PRO A 52 2.84 -7.30 37.94
CA PRO A 52 1.47 -7.72 37.69
C PRO A 52 0.49 -6.54 37.87
N VAL A 53 0.53 -5.56 36.97
CA VAL A 53 -0.49 -4.51 36.86
C VAL A 53 -1.77 -5.15 36.31
N THR A 54 -2.90 -4.94 36.99
CA THR A 54 -4.23 -5.36 36.54
C THR A 54 -4.98 -4.20 35.89
N ASP A 55 -6.07 -4.49 35.19
CA ASP A 55 -6.88 -3.48 34.50
C ASP A 55 -7.42 -2.41 35.47
N GLU A 56 -7.76 -2.80 36.71
CA GLU A 56 -8.28 -1.89 37.74
C GLU A 56 -7.23 -0.87 38.17
N LEU A 57 -5.94 -1.25 38.21
CA LEU A 57 -4.86 -0.32 38.57
C LEU A 57 -4.65 0.77 37.51
N LEU A 58 -5.18 0.60 36.30
CA LEU A 58 -5.12 1.60 35.24
C LEU A 58 -6.23 2.65 35.31
N ALA A 59 -7.31 2.40 36.06
CA ALA A 59 -8.49 3.27 36.12
C ALA A 59 -8.16 4.76 36.38
N PRO A 60 -7.20 5.12 37.26
CA PRO A 60 -6.83 6.53 37.48
C PRO A 60 -6.32 7.27 36.24
N PHE A 61 -5.79 6.56 35.24
CA PHE A 61 -5.27 7.16 34.01
C PHE A 61 -6.35 7.42 32.95
N ALA A 62 -7.60 7.01 33.17
CA ALA A 62 -8.68 7.25 32.21
C ALA A 62 -8.85 8.76 31.95
N GLY A 63 -8.89 9.15 30.67
CA GLY A 63 -9.01 10.57 30.30
C GLY A 63 -7.73 11.39 30.41
N HIS A 64 -6.57 10.77 30.62
CA HIS A 64 -5.31 11.49 30.79
C HIS A 64 -4.95 12.36 29.57
N LYS A 65 -4.96 13.68 29.75
CA LYS A 65 -4.97 14.67 28.64
C LYS A 65 -3.65 14.86 27.90
N SER A 66 -2.54 14.38 28.48
CA SER A 66 -1.18 14.61 27.97
C SER A 66 -0.43 13.34 27.60
N MET A 67 -0.99 12.15 27.86
CA MET A 67 -0.28 10.89 27.67
C MET A 67 -0.04 10.66 26.19
N VAL A 68 1.21 10.38 25.81
CA VAL A 68 1.60 10.06 24.43
C VAL A 68 2.07 8.61 24.34
N ASN A 69 2.84 8.17 25.34
CA ASN A 69 3.42 6.83 25.41
C ASN A 69 2.96 6.15 26.71
N PHE A 70 2.31 5.00 26.60
CA PHE A 70 1.91 4.21 27.76
C PHE A 70 2.40 2.78 27.57
N GLY A 71 2.99 2.17 28.59
CA GLY A 71 3.42 0.79 28.52
C GLY A 71 3.29 0.05 29.82
N VAL A 72 2.83 -1.19 29.72
CA VAL A 72 2.82 -2.18 30.79
C VAL A 72 3.27 -3.48 30.15
N GLU A 73 4.53 -3.84 30.33
CA GLU A 73 5.13 -5.02 29.73
C GLU A 73 5.31 -6.13 30.77
N ASN A 74 5.03 -7.36 30.38
CA ASN A 74 5.06 -8.55 31.25
C ASN A 74 4.21 -8.37 32.51
N GLY A 75 2.98 -7.84 32.32
CA GLY A 75 1.98 -7.64 33.35
C GLY A 75 0.87 -8.68 33.31
N THR A 76 -0.30 -8.29 33.82
CA THR A 76 -1.49 -9.15 33.89
C THR A 76 -2.73 -8.45 33.31
N LEU A 77 -2.53 -7.56 32.34
CA LEU A 77 -3.63 -6.86 31.68
C LEU A 77 -4.44 -7.81 30.79
N THR A 78 -5.71 -7.46 30.60
CA THR A 78 -6.63 -8.12 29.67
C THR A 78 -7.23 -7.10 28.72
N ASP A 79 -8.07 -7.52 27.77
CA ASP A 79 -8.82 -6.62 26.88
C ASP A 79 -9.67 -5.57 27.61
N ALA A 80 -9.94 -5.75 28.91
CA ALA A 80 -10.63 -4.76 29.75
C ALA A 80 -9.83 -3.45 29.96
N CYS A 81 -8.53 -3.41 29.64
CA CYS A 81 -7.74 -2.17 29.68
C CYS A 81 -8.07 -1.16 28.56
N PHE A 82 -8.54 -1.63 27.40
CA PHE A 82 -8.65 -0.78 26.20
C PHE A 82 -9.58 0.43 26.35
N PRO A 83 -10.71 0.37 27.08
CA PRO A 83 -11.52 1.55 27.38
C PRO A 83 -10.74 2.67 28.07
N VAL A 84 -9.80 2.34 28.97
CA VAL A 84 -8.94 3.33 29.65
C VAL A 84 -8.06 4.06 28.64
N PHE A 85 -7.42 3.32 27.74
CA PHE A 85 -6.56 3.87 26.69
C PHE A 85 -7.36 4.68 25.65
N SER A 86 -8.57 4.23 25.30
CA SER A 86 -9.44 4.92 24.35
C SER A 86 -9.80 6.34 24.77
N ALA A 87 -9.83 6.59 26.09
CA ALA A 87 -10.12 7.89 26.67
C ALA A 87 -8.93 8.86 26.63
N MET A 88 -7.73 8.44 26.20
CA MET A 88 -6.52 9.28 26.17
C MET A 88 -6.35 9.93 24.78
N PRO A 89 -6.70 11.22 24.59
CA PRO A 89 -6.82 11.81 23.25
C PRO A 89 -5.49 12.03 22.51
N LYS A 90 -4.36 11.91 23.22
CA LYS A 90 -3.01 12.12 22.67
C LYS A 90 -2.17 10.85 22.59
N LEU A 91 -2.72 9.70 22.97
CA LEU A 91 -1.99 8.43 22.97
C LEU A 91 -1.59 8.04 21.54
N ARG A 92 -0.30 7.72 21.36
CA ARG A 92 0.29 7.33 20.07
C ARG A 92 1.02 5.99 20.17
N ILE A 93 1.64 5.70 21.31
CA ILE A 93 2.44 4.50 21.51
C ILE A 93 1.87 3.73 22.70
N LEU A 94 1.52 2.47 22.46
CA LEU A 94 0.99 1.56 23.47
C LEU A 94 1.83 0.27 23.49
N LEU A 95 2.56 0.05 24.57
CA LEU A 95 3.48 -1.08 24.73
C LEU A 95 2.88 -2.11 25.68
N LEU A 96 2.38 -3.23 25.17
CA LEU A 96 1.63 -4.23 25.95
C LEU A 96 2.21 -5.64 25.84
N THR A 97 3.45 -5.75 25.40
CA THR A 97 4.18 -7.02 25.27
C THR A 97 4.13 -7.84 26.56
N GLY A 98 3.83 -9.14 26.46
CA GLY A 98 3.86 -10.08 27.58
C GLY A 98 2.61 -10.07 28.46
N ASN A 99 1.53 -9.37 28.10
CA ASN A 99 0.24 -9.52 28.77
C ASN A 99 -0.57 -10.66 28.13
N ALA A 100 -0.34 -11.88 28.59
CA ALA A 100 -0.94 -13.09 28.01
C ALA A 100 -2.48 -13.10 28.00
N GLY A 101 -3.13 -12.27 28.84
CA GLY A 101 -4.58 -12.14 28.91
C GLY A 101 -5.21 -11.24 27.85
N ILE A 102 -4.42 -10.62 26.96
CA ILE A 102 -4.91 -9.83 25.84
C ILE A 102 -5.09 -10.73 24.62
N ASP A 103 -6.32 -11.03 24.24
CA ASP A 103 -6.67 -11.83 23.05
C ASP A 103 -7.04 -10.98 21.82
N GLY A 104 -7.28 -9.69 22.03
CA GLY A 104 -7.57 -8.72 20.98
C GLY A 104 -9.06 -8.51 20.70
N SER A 105 -9.95 -9.22 21.39
CA SER A 105 -11.42 -9.04 21.31
C SER A 105 -11.87 -7.62 21.66
N GLY A 106 -11.13 -6.92 22.53
CA GLY A 106 -11.39 -5.55 22.96
C GLY A 106 -10.73 -4.47 22.12
N LEU A 107 -9.89 -4.81 21.12
CA LEU A 107 -9.16 -3.81 20.31
C LEU A 107 -10.08 -2.88 19.52
N SER A 108 -11.33 -3.28 19.27
CA SER A 108 -12.36 -2.44 18.66
C SER A 108 -12.63 -1.14 19.45
N ALA A 109 -12.40 -1.13 20.76
CA ALA A 109 -12.50 0.08 21.60
C ALA A 109 -11.50 1.18 21.18
N LEU A 110 -10.42 0.81 20.48
CA LEU A 110 -9.38 1.75 20.03
C LEU A 110 -9.66 2.37 18.65
N GLN A 111 -10.78 2.08 17.99
CA GLN A 111 -11.10 2.62 16.66
C GLN A 111 -11.10 4.17 16.60
N GLY A 112 -11.38 4.86 17.71
CA GLY A 112 -11.30 6.32 17.80
C GLY A 112 -9.89 6.88 18.02
N CYS A 113 -8.91 6.02 18.29
CA CYS A 113 -7.55 6.42 18.65
C CYS A 113 -6.69 6.72 17.43
N LYS A 114 -5.61 7.47 17.63
CA LYS A 114 -4.60 7.79 16.62
C LYS A 114 -3.28 7.11 16.95
N LEU A 115 -3.31 5.80 17.22
CA LEU A 115 -2.12 5.04 17.56
C LEU A 115 -1.19 4.92 16.35
N ASP A 116 0.10 5.07 16.60
CA ASP A 116 1.16 4.82 15.63
C ASP A 116 1.76 3.42 15.84
N LEU A 117 1.98 3.03 17.11
CA LEU A 117 2.61 1.77 17.50
C LEU A 117 1.81 1.08 18.59
N LEU A 118 1.56 -0.22 18.40
CA LEU A 118 0.96 -1.13 19.37
C LEU A 118 1.82 -2.40 19.46
N THR A 119 2.41 -2.69 20.61
CA THR A 119 3.16 -3.96 20.79
C THR A 119 2.29 -4.97 21.53
N LEU A 120 2.16 -6.16 20.95
CA LEU A 120 1.37 -7.27 21.47
C LEU A 120 2.13 -8.59 21.39
N ASP A 121 3.47 -8.54 21.35
CA ASP A 121 4.25 -9.77 21.41
C ASP A 121 3.97 -10.52 22.70
N HIS A 122 3.99 -11.85 22.65
CA HIS A 122 3.72 -12.69 23.82
C HIS A 122 2.35 -12.41 24.49
N THR A 123 1.35 -12.03 23.70
CA THR A 123 -0.05 -11.92 24.14
C THR A 123 -0.87 -13.08 23.58
N GLY A 124 -2.15 -13.17 23.97
CA GLY A 124 -3.12 -14.10 23.42
C GLY A 124 -3.68 -13.69 22.05
N LEU A 125 -3.14 -12.65 21.41
CA LEU A 125 -3.63 -12.12 20.13
C LEU A 125 -3.80 -13.23 19.08
N ASP A 126 -5.00 -13.33 18.50
CA ASP A 126 -5.31 -14.27 17.42
C ASP A 126 -5.64 -13.56 16.09
N ASP A 127 -6.04 -14.33 15.08
CA ASP A 127 -6.40 -13.81 13.75
C ASP A 127 -7.57 -12.81 13.81
N ALA A 128 -8.56 -13.06 14.67
CA ALA A 128 -9.70 -12.17 14.85
C ALA A 128 -9.27 -10.86 15.53
N GLY A 129 -8.43 -10.95 16.56
CA GLY A 129 -7.82 -9.80 17.23
C GLY A 129 -6.97 -8.96 16.28
N LEU A 130 -6.14 -9.58 15.42
CA LEU A 130 -5.36 -8.85 14.41
C LEU A 130 -6.26 -8.13 13.40
N LEU A 131 -7.38 -8.74 13.00
CA LEU A 131 -8.36 -8.09 12.12
C LEU A 131 -9.01 -6.87 12.79
N GLN A 132 -9.30 -6.94 14.10
CA GLN A 132 -9.77 -5.78 14.87
C GLN A 132 -8.69 -4.69 14.93
N ALA A 133 -7.43 -5.07 15.17
CA ALA A 133 -6.30 -4.13 15.17
C ALA A 133 -6.16 -3.40 13.82
N ALA A 134 -6.36 -4.12 12.71
CA ALA A 134 -6.36 -3.56 11.36
C ALA A 134 -7.52 -2.60 11.09
N SER A 135 -8.53 -2.53 11.96
CA SER A 135 -9.59 -1.53 11.87
C SER A 135 -9.26 -0.23 12.62
N ILE A 136 -8.17 -0.19 13.39
CA ILE A 136 -7.70 1.03 14.08
C ILE A 136 -7.13 2.01 13.04
N PRO A 137 -7.74 3.20 12.87
CA PRO A 137 -7.31 4.14 11.85
C PRO A 137 -5.88 4.61 12.07
N LYS A 138 -5.06 4.54 11.02
CA LYS A 138 -3.66 4.99 11.00
C LYS A 138 -2.69 4.20 11.89
N LEU A 139 -3.11 3.08 12.49
CA LEU A 139 -2.16 2.19 13.16
C LEU A 139 -1.08 1.77 12.16
N SER A 140 0.16 2.19 12.44
CA SER A 140 1.26 2.05 11.49
C SER A 140 2.08 0.80 11.77
N HIS A 141 2.35 0.47 13.03
CA HIS A 141 3.16 -0.68 13.41
C HIS A 141 2.44 -1.48 14.50
N ILE A 142 2.37 -2.78 14.31
CA ILE A 142 1.88 -3.73 15.32
C ILE A 142 2.91 -4.85 15.47
N TRP A 143 3.35 -5.14 16.70
CA TRP A 143 4.29 -6.23 16.95
C TRP A 143 3.50 -7.45 17.43
N ILE A 144 3.73 -8.60 16.80
CA ILE A 144 2.88 -9.78 16.92
C ILE A 144 3.66 -11.09 17.07
N ASP A 145 4.94 -11.04 17.47
CA ASP A 145 5.71 -12.26 17.71
C ASP A 145 5.17 -13.05 18.92
N HIS A 146 5.24 -14.37 18.82
CA HIS A 146 4.78 -15.29 19.85
C HIS A 146 3.29 -15.10 20.22
N THR A 147 2.46 -14.87 19.21
CA THR A 147 1.00 -14.79 19.31
C THR A 147 0.33 -16.02 18.67
N ALA A 148 -1.00 -16.10 18.74
CA ALA A 148 -1.79 -17.12 18.05
C ALA A 148 -2.12 -16.74 16.59
N VAL A 149 -1.62 -15.60 16.09
CA VAL A 149 -1.82 -15.16 14.71
C VAL A 149 -1.21 -16.16 13.73
N THR A 150 -2.03 -16.68 12.83
CA THR A 150 -1.61 -17.55 11.74
C THR A 150 -1.16 -16.75 10.53
N TYR A 151 -0.52 -17.43 9.59
CA TYR A 151 -0.15 -16.80 8.32
C TYR A 151 -1.40 -16.37 7.51
N ASP A 152 -2.49 -17.13 7.57
CA ASP A 152 -3.73 -16.77 6.91
C ASP A 152 -4.37 -15.51 7.54
N GLY A 153 -4.31 -15.39 8.87
CA GLY A 153 -4.71 -14.16 9.57
C GLY A 153 -3.88 -12.95 9.18
N LEU A 154 -2.56 -13.12 9.04
CA LEU A 154 -1.68 -12.08 8.51
C LEU A 154 -2.11 -11.65 7.09
N LEU A 155 -2.38 -12.59 6.19
CA LEU A 155 -2.81 -12.27 4.82
C LEU A 155 -4.19 -11.62 4.75
N ALA A 156 -5.09 -11.93 5.70
CA ALA A 156 -6.42 -11.35 5.79
C ALA A 156 -6.36 -9.82 5.96
N VAL A 157 -5.38 -9.29 6.70
CA VAL A 157 -5.22 -7.85 6.94
C VAL A 157 -4.48 -7.09 5.84
N ALA A 158 -4.03 -7.78 4.77
CA ALA A 158 -3.31 -7.15 3.66
C ALA A 158 -4.13 -6.11 2.88
N GLY A 159 -5.45 -6.04 3.07
CA GLY A 159 -6.28 -4.98 2.47
C GLY A 159 -6.09 -3.60 3.13
N ASN A 160 -5.57 -3.55 4.36
CA ASN A 160 -5.22 -2.29 5.01
C ASN A 160 -3.82 -1.87 4.58
N ASN A 161 -3.69 -0.73 3.89
CA ASN A 161 -2.42 -0.24 3.34
C ASN A 161 -1.55 0.54 4.34
N TYR A 162 -2.02 0.75 5.56
CA TYR A 162 -1.32 1.51 6.60
C TYR A 162 -0.67 0.60 7.64
N ILE A 163 -1.32 -0.50 8.00
CA ILE A 163 -0.83 -1.41 9.04
C ILE A 163 0.43 -2.13 8.58
N LYS A 164 1.44 -2.17 9.45
CA LYS A 164 2.67 -2.94 9.26
C LYS A 164 2.84 -3.90 10.42
N PRO A 165 2.39 -5.15 10.27
CA PRO A 165 2.75 -6.22 11.17
C PRO A 165 4.28 -6.39 11.21
N VAL A 166 4.83 -6.42 12.41
CA VAL A 166 6.23 -6.67 12.70
C VAL A 166 6.30 -8.01 13.42
N ALA A 167 7.00 -8.95 12.79
CA ALA A 167 7.28 -10.27 13.32
C ALA A 167 8.72 -10.62 12.93
N HIS A 168 9.57 -10.82 13.93
CA HIS A 168 10.98 -11.14 13.78
C HIS A 168 11.23 -12.65 13.78
N VAL A 169 10.36 -13.43 14.42
CA VAL A 169 10.57 -14.87 14.62
C VAL A 169 9.36 -15.72 14.27
N GLN A 170 8.13 -15.18 14.34
CA GLN A 170 6.91 -15.95 14.10
C GLN A 170 6.70 -16.33 12.63
N PHE A 171 7.12 -15.47 11.71
CA PHE A 171 6.99 -15.69 10.27
C PHE A 171 8.34 -15.65 9.58
N THR A 172 8.51 -16.41 8.51
CA THR A 172 9.73 -16.36 7.70
C THR A 172 9.81 -15.04 6.95
N LYS A 173 11.03 -14.69 6.50
CA LYS A 173 11.25 -13.51 5.67
C LYS A 173 10.41 -13.54 4.39
N GLU A 174 10.29 -14.71 3.76
CA GLU A 174 9.51 -14.92 2.54
C GLU A 174 8.02 -14.68 2.78
N GLN A 175 7.48 -15.13 3.93
CA GLN A 175 6.10 -14.87 4.32
C GLN A 175 5.82 -13.37 4.50
N MET A 176 6.73 -12.64 5.17
CA MET A 176 6.60 -11.19 5.36
C MET A 176 6.75 -10.40 4.06
N GLU A 177 7.63 -10.85 3.15
CA GLU A 177 7.78 -10.29 1.81
C GLU A 177 6.52 -10.52 0.96
N HIS A 178 5.93 -11.72 1.03
CA HIS A 178 4.68 -12.04 0.33
C HIS A 178 3.50 -11.21 0.86
N PHE A 179 3.35 -11.07 2.18
CA PHE A 179 2.35 -10.16 2.76
C PHE A 179 2.52 -8.73 2.23
N SER A 180 3.76 -8.22 2.23
CA SER A 180 4.07 -6.87 1.73
C SER A 180 3.75 -6.71 0.24
N GLN A 181 3.97 -7.75 -0.56
CA GLN A 181 3.58 -7.77 -1.97
C GLN A 181 2.05 -7.73 -2.12
N LEU A 182 1.33 -8.58 -1.40
CA LEU A 182 -0.13 -8.61 -1.44
C LEU A 182 -0.75 -7.28 -1.01
N GLN A 183 -0.19 -6.63 0.02
CA GLN A 183 -0.64 -5.31 0.43
C GLN A 183 -0.44 -4.27 -0.68
N ARG A 184 0.71 -4.28 -1.36
CA ARG A 184 0.94 -3.39 -2.52
C ARG A 184 -0.02 -3.68 -3.68
N GLU A 185 -0.33 -4.94 -3.93
CA GLU A 185 -1.26 -5.35 -4.99
C GLU A 185 -2.69 -4.91 -4.68
N LYS A 186 -3.16 -5.12 -3.44
CA LYS A 186 -4.47 -4.65 -2.98
C LYS A 186 -4.56 -3.11 -2.91
N ALA A 187 -3.44 -2.43 -2.70
CA ALA A 187 -3.36 -0.96 -2.73
C ALA A 187 -3.50 -0.37 -4.14
N LYS A 188 -3.19 -1.13 -5.20
CA LYS A 188 -3.41 -0.69 -6.58
C LYS A 188 -4.92 -0.61 -6.79
N LYS A 189 -5.45 0.61 -6.81
CA LYS A 189 -6.83 0.83 -7.27
C LYS A 189 -6.95 0.26 -8.68
N PRO A 190 -7.95 -0.55 -9.02
CA PRO A 190 -8.26 -0.81 -10.41
C PRO A 190 -8.53 0.55 -11.06
N VAL A 191 -7.70 0.91 -12.05
CA VAL A 191 -7.93 2.15 -12.79
C VAL A 191 -9.15 1.88 -13.66
N GLN A 192 -10.26 2.55 -13.37
CA GLN A 192 -11.44 2.44 -14.23
C GLN A 192 -11.10 3.00 -15.61
N LEU A 193 -11.63 2.33 -16.64
CA LEU A 193 -11.51 2.78 -18.00
C LEU A 193 -12.22 4.13 -18.17
N ASP A 194 -11.48 5.13 -18.65
CA ASP A 194 -12.08 6.35 -19.14
C ASP A 194 -12.61 6.09 -20.56
N GLU A 195 -13.92 5.88 -20.68
CA GLU A 195 -14.59 5.57 -21.95
C GLU A 195 -14.40 6.66 -23.00
N GLN A 196 -14.30 7.92 -22.58
CA GLN A 196 -14.06 9.04 -23.49
C GLN A 196 -12.63 8.96 -24.05
N ALA A 197 -11.64 8.74 -23.18
CA ALA A 197 -10.26 8.53 -23.61
C ALA A 197 -10.11 7.29 -24.50
N ALA A 198 -10.83 6.20 -24.20
CA ALA A 198 -10.83 5.00 -25.03
C ALA A 198 -11.40 5.29 -26.43
N SER A 199 -12.50 6.06 -26.52
CA SER A 199 -13.07 6.49 -27.80
C SER A 199 -12.10 7.36 -28.60
N GLU A 200 -11.44 8.34 -27.95
CA GLU A 200 -10.42 9.19 -28.59
C GLU A 200 -9.26 8.35 -29.15
N CYS A 201 -8.78 7.38 -28.37
CA CYS A 201 -7.73 6.48 -28.78
C CYS A 201 -8.13 5.63 -30.00
N ARG A 202 -9.36 5.09 -30.03
CA ARG A 202 -9.90 4.36 -31.18
C ARG A 202 -9.95 5.25 -32.42
N SER A 203 -10.41 6.50 -32.28
CA SER A 203 -10.43 7.47 -33.40
C SER A 203 -9.02 7.76 -33.94
N VAL A 204 -8.02 7.94 -33.06
CA VAL A 204 -6.62 8.14 -33.46
C VAL A 204 -6.09 6.92 -34.22
N LEU A 205 -6.35 5.70 -33.72
CA LEU A 205 -5.92 4.46 -34.37
C LEU A 205 -6.60 4.27 -35.73
N SER A 206 -7.90 4.51 -35.84
CA SER A 206 -8.61 4.44 -37.13
C SER A 206 -8.02 5.40 -38.17
N ALA A 207 -7.70 6.64 -37.76
CA ALA A 207 -7.09 7.61 -38.66
C ALA A 207 -5.68 7.19 -39.08
N PHE A 208 -4.87 6.68 -38.15
CA PHE A 208 -3.56 6.11 -38.45
C PHE A 208 -3.65 4.93 -39.42
N PHE A 209 -4.56 3.97 -39.18
CA PHE A 209 -4.75 2.80 -40.05
C PHE A 209 -5.15 3.21 -41.48
N ALA A 210 -6.01 4.22 -41.63
CA ALA A 210 -6.41 4.75 -42.92
C ALA A 210 -5.23 5.39 -43.68
N GLU A 211 -4.49 6.31 -43.03
CA GLU A 211 -3.35 6.96 -43.67
C GLU A 211 -2.21 5.98 -43.99
N MET A 212 -1.99 4.97 -43.14
CA MET A 212 -1.07 3.87 -43.43
C MET A 212 -1.51 3.10 -44.67
N THR A 213 -2.79 2.77 -44.78
CA THR A 213 -3.34 2.05 -45.94
C THR A 213 -3.17 2.86 -47.22
N GLU A 214 -3.41 4.17 -47.18
CA GLU A 214 -3.18 5.06 -48.34
C GLU A 214 -1.70 5.11 -48.73
N TRP A 215 -0.79 5.18 -47.75
CA TRP A 215 0.64 5.16 -48.00
C TRP A 215 1.10 3.81 -48.59
N GLU A 216 0.60 2.69 -48.07
CA GLU A 216 0.92 1.36 -48.60
C GLU A 216 0.42 1.16 -50.03
N GLN A 217 -0.79 1.65 -50.36
CA GLN A 217 -1.31 1.64 -51.73
C GLN A 217 -0.50 2.51 -52.68
N TYR A 218 0.00 3.66 -52.20
CA TYR A 218 0.92 4.49 -52.97
C TYR A 218 2.24 3.74 -53.26
N MET A 219 2.81 3.08 -52.24
CA MET A 219 4.03 2.27 -52.38
C MET A 219 3.87 1.10 -53.34
N GLU A 220 2.70 0.48 -53.40
CA GLU A 220 2.42 -0.56 -54.39
C GLU A 220 2.48 -0.04 -55.84
N GLN A 221 2.18 1.25 -56.06
CA GLN A 221 2.19 1.87 -57.39
C GLN A 221 3.58 2.36 -57.81
N VAL A 222 4.32 3.01 -56.90
CA VAL A 222 5.57 3.70 -57.24
C VAL A 222 6.84 3.00 -56.74
N GLY A 223 6.72 2.08 -55.78
CA GLY A 223 7.83 1.38 -55.14
C GLY A 223 8.55 2.20 -54.06
N PHE A 224 9.35 1.51 -53.24
CA PHE A 224 10.08 2.09 -52.10
C PHE A 224 11.24 3.03 -52.47
N GLU A 225 11.67 3.02 -53.74
CA GLU A 225 12.75 3.89 -54.23
C GLU A 225 12.25 5.31 -54.54
N ASP A 226 10.93 5.53 -54.52
CA ASP A 226 10.33 6.83 -54.75
C ASP A 226 10.78 7.84 -53.69
N ALA A 227 11.12 9.05 -54.14
CA ALA A 227 11.66 10.09 -53.26
C ALA A 227 10.65 10.54 -52.17
N GLU A 228 9.34 10.36 -52.41
CA GLU A 228 8.27 10.74 -51.48
C GLU A 228 7.88 9.60 -50.51
N ALA A 229 8.41 8.38 -50.70
CA ALA A 229 8.11 7.22 -49.85
C ALA A 229 8.39 7.50 -48.37
N VAL A 230 9.62 7.89 -48.05
CA VAL A 230 10.08 8.14 -46.68
C VAL A 230 9.48 9.43 -46.10
N PRO A 231 9.45 10.58 -46.80
CA PRO A 231 8.82 11.79 -46.28
C PRO A 231 7.35 11.61 -45.89
N ARG A 232 6.55 10.91 -46.71
CA ARG A 232 5.14 10.65 -46.40
C ARG A 232 4.98 9.77 -45.16
N LEU A 233 5.78 8.71 -45.06
CA LEU A 233 5.77 7.83 -43.88
C LEU A 233 6.12 8.59 -42.61
N LEU A 234 7.18 9.42 -42.65
CA LEU A 234 7.60 10.21 -41.50
C LEU A 234 6.55 11.23 -41.07
N ALA A 235 5.78 11.80 -42.01
CA ALA A 235 4.68 12.69 -41.67
C ALA A 235 3.56 11.97 -40.90
N ILE A 236 3.24 10.72 -41.28
CA ILE A 236 2.30 9.87 -40.54
C ILE A 236 2.85 9.56 -39.14
N TRP A 237 4.14 9.18 -39.04
CA TRP A 237 4.79 8.89 -37.75
C TRP A 237 4.79 10.11 -36.82
N GLU A 238 5.15 11.29 -37.31
CA GLU A 238 5.18 12.52 -36.51
C GLU A 238 3.78 12.88 -35.99
N LYS A 239 2.73 12.60 -36.78
CA LYS A 239 1.34 12.87 -36.43
C LYS A 239 0.78 11.91 -35.39
N TYR A 240 1.10 10.62 -35.47
CA TYR A 240 0.42 9.58 -34.69
C TYR A 240 1.29 8.82 -33.69
N VAL A 241 2.61 8.82 -33.85
CA VAL A 241 3.52 7.96 -33.09
C VAL A 241 4.40 8.79 -32.15
N SER A 242 4.32 8.54 -30.85
CA SER A 242 5.13 9.28 -29.86
C SER A 242 6.53 8.69 -29.68
N GLU A 243 6.73 7.45 -30.12
CA GLU A 243 8.03 6.80 -30.06
C GLU A 243 9.00 7.44 -31.06
N LYS A 244 10.16 7.88 -30.57
CA LYS A 244 11.25 8.38 -31.41
C LYS A 244 12.27 7.26 -31.66
N PRO A 245 12.72 7.04 -32.90
CA PRO A 245 13.82 6.14 -33.20
C PRO A 245 15.06 6.50 -32.37
N ARG A 246 15.67 5.52 -31.68
CA ARG A 246 16.88 5.73 -30.86
C ARG A 246 18.11 5.17 -31.58
N LEU A 247 19.22 5.91 -31.55
CA LEU A 247 20.50 5.48 -32.12
C LEU A 247 20.95 4.15 -31.47
N GLY A 248 21.20 3.12 -32.29
CA GLY A 248 21.65 1.79 -31.82
C GLY A 248 20.54 0.77 -31.54
N TYR A 249 19.26 1.16 -31.59
CA TYR A 249 18.15 0.22 -31.64
C TYR A 249 17.91 -0.17 -33.10
N ARG A 250 17.82 -1.47 -33.43
CA ARG A 250 17.30 -1.86 -34.76
C ARG A 250 15.92 -1.24 -34.90
N PRO A 251 15.60 -0.54 -36.01
CA PRO A 251 14.22 -0.14 -36.28
C PRO A 251 13.37 -1.40 -36.16
N LEU A 252 12.30 -1.34 -35.36
CA LEU A 252 11.25 -2.36 -35.50
C LEU A 252 10.77 -2.23 -36.95
N ALA A 253 10.81 -3.34 -37.69
CA ALA A 253 10.57 -3.35 -39.11
C ALA A 253 9.19 -2.73 -39.40
N LEU A 254 9.12 -1.88 -40.42
CA LEU A 254 7.85 -1.40 -40.94
C LEU A 254 7.04 -2.61 -41.41
N SER A 255 5.82 -2.76 -40.92
CA SER A 255 4.89 -3.74 -41.49
C SER A 255 4.33 -3.18 -42.79
N TYR A 256 4.37 -3.97 -43.85
CA TYR A 256 3.89 -3.56 -45.18
C TYR A 256 3.01 -4.66 -45.79
N SER A 257 1.84 -4.24 -46.26
CA SER A 257 0.94 -5.06 -47.07
C SER A 257 0.27 -4.20 -48.13
N ALA A 258 0.33 -4.65 -49.39
CA ALA A 258 -0.36 -3.98 -50.50
C ALA A 258 -1.88 -3.85 -50.30
N GLN A 259 -2.48 -4.68 -49.43
CA GLN A 259 -3.91 -4.64 -49.09
C GLN A 259 -4.22 -3.75 -47.88
N GLY A 260 -3.20 -3.13 -47.28
CA GLY A 260 -3.27 -2.39 -46.04
C GLY A 260 -2.96 -3.28 -44.83
N THR A 261 -1.87 -3.02 -44.11
CA THR A 261 -1.45 -3.79 -42.92
C THR A 261 -2.53 -3.84 -41.84
N TYR A 262 -3.27 -2.74 -41.69
CA TYR A 262 -4.26 -2.55 -40.63
C TYR A 262 -5.71 -2.59 -41.11
N ASN A 263 -5.93 -2.84 -42.41
CA ASN A 263 -7.25 -2.76 -43.03
C ASN A 263 -8.25 -3.79 -42.47
N GLY A 264 -7.74 -4.90 -41.91
CA GLY A 264 -8.53 -5.94 -41.26
C GLY A 264 -8.64 -5.83 -39.73
N GLU A 265 -8.17 -4.75 -39.10
CA GLU A 265 -8.18 -4.62 -37.64
C GLU A 265 -9.56 -4.26 -37.08
N GLU A 266 -10.07 -5.11 -36.19
CA GLU A 266 -11.32 -4.87 -35.46
C GLU A 266 -11.04 -4.56 -33.98
N PHE A 267 -11.57 -3.45 -33.45
CA PHE A 267 -11.43 -3.09 -32.05
C PHE A 267 -12.20 -4.04 -31.14
N LEU A 268 -11.53 -4.57 -30.11
CA LEU A 268 -12.10 -5.53 -29.16
C LEU A 268 -12.43 -4.89 -27.81
N ASP A 269 -11.42 -4.29 -27.18
CA ASP A 269 -11.51 -3.83 -25.79
C ASP A 269 -10.50 -2.72 -25.52
N ALA A 270 -10.58 -2.11 -24.34
CA ALA A 270 -9.63 -1.12 -23.86
C ALA A 270 -9.30 -1.32 -22.37
N GLU A 271 -8.03 -1.09 -22.00
CA GLU A 271 -7.56 -1.22 -20.61
C GLU A 271 -6.81 0.03 -20.18
N GLN A 272 -7.27 0.68 -19.10
CA GLN A 272 -6.59 1.85 -18.55
C GLN A 272 -5.43 1.42 -17.65
N ILE A 273 -4.21 1.80 -18.04
CA ILE A 273 -3.00 1.49 -17.26
C ILE A 273 -2.70 2.61 -16.27
N THR A 274 -2.81 3.86 -16.72
CA THR A 274 -2.71 5.07 -15.90
C THR A 274 -3.60 6.14 -16.53
N LYS A 275 -3.83 7.28 -15.86
CA LYS A 275 -4.53 8.43 -16.47
C LYS A 275 -3.97 8.92 -17.82
N ASN A 276 -2.72 8.58 -18.16
CA ASN A 276 -2.03 9.02 -19.37
C ASN A 276 -1.65 7.86 -20.31
N LYS A 277 -2.02 6.61 -19.98
CA LYS A 277 -1.70 5.42 -20.78
C LYS A 277 -2.84 4.44 -20.80
N LEU A 278 -3.15 3.93 -21.99
CA LEU A 278 -4.26 3.03 -22.24
C LEU A 278 -3.85 1.99 -23.29
N TYR A 279 -4.27 0.74 -23.16
CA TYR A 279 -4.20 -0.23 -24.25
C TYR A 279 -5.50 -0.25 -25.03
N ILE A 280 -5.41 -0.24 -26.35
CA ILE A 280 -6.52 -0.62 -27.23
C ILE A 280 -6.20 -1.99 -27.82
N TYR A 281 -7.11 -2.93 -27.62
CA TYR A 281 -7.00 -4.29 -28.16
C TYR A 281 -7.70 -4.36 -29.50
N THR A 282 -7.06 -5.00 -30.47
CA THR A 282 -7.62 -5.27 -31.78
C THR A 282 -7.38 -6.72 -32.17
N ARG A 283 -8.13 -7.18 -33.18
CA ARG A 283 -7.90 -8.47 -33.82
C ARG A 283 -7.97 -8.31 -35.33
N GLU A 284 -6.96 -8.85 -36.00
CA GLU A 284 -6.95 -8.86 -37.47
C GLU A 284 -7.88 -9.97 -37.98
N LYS A 285 -8.76 -9.62 -38.91
CA LYS A 285 -9.87 -10.47 -39.37
C LYS A 285 -9.46 -11.78 -40.03
N ASN A 286 -8.38 -11.81 -40.81
CA ASN A 286 -8.02 -12.96 -41.64
C ASN A 286 -7.14 -13.97 -40.89
N THR A 287 -6.21 -13.46 -40.10
CA THR A 287 -5.20 -14.20 -39.35
C THR A 287 -5.63 -14.46 -37.92
N SER A 288 -6.62 -13.72 -37.41
CA SER A 288 -7.05 -13.72 -36.00
C SER A 288 -5.94 -13.37 -35.01
N PHE A 289 -4.86 -12.70 -35.46
CA PHE A 289 -3.83 -12.22 -34.55
C PHE A 289 -4.38 -11.10 -33.67
N ASP A 290 -4.22 -11.26 -32.35
CA ASP A 290 -4.53 -10.20 -31.39
C ASP A 290 -3.37 -9.20 -31.36
N ARG A 291 -3.69 -7.91 -31.47
CA ARG A 291 -2.75 -6.82 -31.23
C ARG A 291 -3.24 -5.96 -30.09
N ARG A 292 -2.29 -5.29 -29.43
CA ARG A 292 -2.60 -4.20 -28.51
C ARG A 292 -1.72 -3.00 -28.78
N PHE A 293 -2.35 -1.84 -28.89
CA PHE A 293 -1.70 -0.57 -29.09
C PHE A 293 -1.61 0.15 -27.75
N LEU A 294 -0.39 0.41 -27.29
CA LEU A 294 -0.16 1.27 -26.14
C LEU A 294 -0.33 2.72 -26.59
N MET A 295 -1.40 3.35 -26.13
CA MET A 295 -1.70 4.75 -26.35
C MET A 295 -1.15 5.57 -25.19
N LYS A 296 -0.57 6.73 -25.49
CA LYS A 296 0.01 7.64 -24.53
C LYS A 296 -0.46 9.06 -24.79
N ARG A 297 -0.83 9.76 -23.72
CA ARG A 297 -1.21 11.18 -23.79
C ARG A 297 0.03 12.04 -24.06
N VAL A 298 -0.03 12.86 -25.11
CA VAL A 298 1.02 13.81 -25.52
C VAL A 298 0.34 15.16 -25.77
N GLY A 299 0.66 16.15 -24.92
CA GLY A 299 -0.09 17.41 -24.91
C GLY A 299 -1.55 17.18 -24.57
N GLU A 300 -2.45 17.66 -25.43
CA GLU A 300 -3.90 17.49 -25.28
C GLU A 300 -4.45 16.24 -25.98
N GLY A 301 -3.65 15.54 -26.80
CA GLY A 301 -4.07 14.39 -27.60
C GLY A 301 -3.45 13.05 -27.18
N TRP A 302 -3.75 12.01 -27.96
CA TRP A 302 -3.24 10.65 -27.80
C TRP A 302 -2.38 10.25 -28.99
N MET A 303 -1.31 9.51 -28.73
CA MET A 303 -0.40 8.98 -29.74
C MET A 303 -0.05 7.52 -29.42
N ILE A 304 0.36 6.78 -30.43
CA ILE A 304 0.81 5.40 -30.34
C ILE A 304 2.24 5.39 -29.76
N ASP A 305 2.44 4.75 -28.63
CA ASP A 305 3.74 4.60 -27.93
C ASP A 305 4.40 3.26 -28.30
N ALA A 306 3.60 2.21 -28.53
CA ALA A 306 4.08 0.90 -28.98
C ALA A 306 2.93 0.03 -29.47
N VAL A 307 3.23 -0.97 -30.31
CA VAL A 307 2.33 -2.07 -30.64
C VAL A 307 2.91 -3.40 -30.18
N GLN A 308 2.05 -4.30 -29.74
CA GLN A 308 2.41 -5.67 -29.40
C GLN A 308 1.44 -6.64 -30.06
N GLU A 309 1.95 -7.76 -30.54
CA GLU A 309 1.17 -8.85 -31.11
C GLU A 309 1.22 -10.06 -30.17
N ARG A 310 0.13 -10.83 -30.12
CA ARG A 310 0.00 -12.01 -29.27
C ARG A 310 0.40 -13.26 -30.04
N LEU A 311 1.58 -13.76 -29.72
CA LEU A 311 2.07 -15.08 -30.16
C LEU A 311 2.11 -15.99 -28.90
N ASN A 312 3.30 -16.35 -28.42
CA ASN A 312 3.50 -17.02 -27.12
C ASN A 312 3.54 -16.01 -25.96
N GLY A 313 2.51 -15.15 -25.90
CA GLY A 313 2.48 -13.94 -25.06
C GLY A 313 2.57 -12.66 -25.87
N TRP A 314 2.54 -11.51 -25.18
CA TRP A 314 2.61 -10.19 -25.81
C TRP A 314 4.05 -9.84 -26.17
N GLN A 315 4.34 -9.77 -27.47
CA GLN A 315 5.66 -9.40 -27.98
C GLN A 315 5.58 -8.08 -28.73
N ARG A 316 6.58 -7.22 -28.52
CA ARG A 316 6.66 -5.95 -29.24
C ARG A 316 6.93 -6.21 -30.72
N THR A 317 6.13 -5.60 -31.58
CA THR A 317 6.29 -5.65 -33.03
C THR A 317 6.47 -4.23 -33.59
N GLY A 318 6.82 -4.14 -34.87
CA GLY A 318 6.86 -2.87 -35.58
C GLY A 318 5.48 -2.36 -35.93
N LEU A 319 5.41 -1.03 -36.09
CA LEU A 319 4.25 -0.35 -36.65
C LEU A 319 4.30 -0.39 -38.19
#